data_AF-A0A358AS95-F1
#
_entry.id   AF-A0A358AS95-F1
#
_cell.length_a   1.000
_cell.length_b   1.000
_cell.length_c   1.000
_cell.angle_alpha   90.00
_cell.angle_beta   90.00
_cell.angle_gamma   90.00
#
_symmetry.space_group_name_H-M   'P 1'
#
loop_
_entity.id
_entity.type
_entity.pdbx_description
1 polymer ?
#
loop_
_entity_poly.entity_id
_entity_poly.type
_entity_poly.pdbx_seq_one_letter_code
_entity_poly.pdbx_strand_id
1 'polypeptide(L)' 'MKQIREGLTFDDVLLVPQKSRVVPSEIDVSTSITKKLKLHMPIMSAAMDTVTES' A
#
# COMPACT_ATOMS: atom_id res chain seq x y z
N MET A 1 -35.32 3.08 7.15
CA MET A 1 -34.21 2.11 7.34
C MET A 1 -32.96 2.67 6.67
N LYS A 2 -31.82 2.75 7.38
CA LYS A 2 -30.57 3.29 6.83
C LYS A 2 -29.91 2.17 6.00
N GLN A 3 -29.73 2.35 4.70
CA GLN A 3 -28.96 1.40 3.90
C GLN A 3 -27.48 1.51 4.28
N ILE A 4 -26.89 0.40 4.72
CA ILE A 4 -25.46 0.26 4.98
C ILE A 4 -24.84 -0.31 3.70
N ARG A 5 -23.66 0.21 3.32
CA ARG A 5 -22.91 -0.29 2.14
C ARG A 5 -22.17 -1.57 2.51
N GLU A 6 -22.07 -2.47 1.53
CA GLU A 6 -21.19 -3.63 1.61
C GLU A 6 -19.72 -3.18 1.69
N GLY A 7 -18.92 -3.89 2.49
CA GLY A 7 -17.48 -3.68 2.63
C GLY A 7 -16.75 -4.90 2.11
N LEU A 8 -15.66 -4.68 1.37
CA LEU A 8 -14.81 -5.72 0.79
C LEU A 8 -13.48 -5.79 1.56
N THR A 9 -12.98 -7.00 1.77
CA THR A 9 -11.62 -7.28 2.27
C THR A 9 -10.65 -7.59 1.13
N PHE A 10 -9.37 -7.86 1.44
CA PHE A 10 -8.35 -8.18 0.45
C PHE A 10 -8.66 -9.43 -0.38
N ASP A 11 -9.24 -10.45 0.26
CA ASP A 11 -9.53 -11.73 -0.39
C ASP A 11 -10.78 -11.69 -1.30
N ASP A 12 -11.58 -10.62 -1.22
CA ASP A 12 -12.79 -10.46 -2.04
C ASP A 12 -12.49 -9.93 -3.45
N VAL A 13 -11.26 -9.46 -3.71
CA VAL A 13 -10.94 -8.69 -4.92
C VAL A 13 -9.62 -9.10 -5.57
N LEU A 14 -9.54 -8.89 -6.89
CA LEU A 14 -8.32 -9.02 -7.67
C LEU A 14 -8.09 -7.76 -8.51
N LEU A 15 -6.82 -7.43 -8.74
CA LEU A 15 -6.46 -6.41 -9.74
C LEU A 15 -6.63 -6.98 -11.14
N VAL A 16 -7.32 -6.25 -12.02
CA VAL A 16 -7.47 -6.62 -13.42
C VAL A 16 -6.20 -6.23 -14.18
N PRO A 17 -5.51 -7.18 -14.86
CA PRO A 17 -4.31 -6.88 -15.64
C PRO A 17 -4.57 -5.84 -16.74
N GLN A 18 -3.58 -4.98 -17.00
CA GLN A 18 -3.62 -3.96 -18.04
C GLN A 18 -2.34 -3.98 -18.89
N LYS A 19 -2.39 -3.39 -20.08
CA LYS A 19 -1.21 -3.25 -20.95
C LYS A 19 -0.16 -2.38 -20.28
N SER A 20 1.02 -2.94 -20.00
CA SER A 20 2.16 -2.19 -19.46
C SER A 20 3.06 -1.65 -20.58
N ARG A 21 3.71 -0.51 -20.32
CA ARG A 21 4.83 0.04 -21.12
C ARG A 21 6.16 0.03 -20.36
N VAL A 22 6.16 -0.47 -19.13
CA VAL A 22 7.33 -0.52 -18.23
C VAL A 22 7.56 -1.95 -17.77
N VAL A 23 8.81 -2.28 -17.45
CA VAL A 23 9.16 -3.53 -16.77
C VAL A 23 9.27 -3.32 -15.26
N PRO A 24 9.09 -4.36 -14.43
CA PRO A 24 9.07 -4.21 -12.97
C PRO A 24 10.31 -3.54 -12.37
N SER A 25 11.49 -3.75 -12.95
CA SER A 25 12.76 -3.16 -12.48
C SER A 25 12.87 -1.65 -12.67
N GLU A 26 11.98 -1.04 -13.46
CA GLU A 26 12.00 0.40 -13.78
C GLU A 26 11.00 1.21 -12.95
N ILE A 27 10.22 0.56 -12.09
CA ILE A 27 9.13 1.20 -11.33
C ILE A 27 9.71 1.95 -10.12
N ASP A 28 9.41 3.25 -10.00
CA ASP A 28 9.64 4.02 -8.78
C ASP A 28 8.54 3.70 -7.75
N VAL A 29 8.93 3.04 -6.66
CA VAL A 29 8.05 2.68 -5.55
C VAL A 29 8.11 3.68 -4.40
N SER A 30 8.80 4.81 -4.57
CA SER A 30 8.88 5.84 -3.54
C SER A 30 7.52 6.50 -3.28
N THR A 31 7.24 6.84 -2.03
CA THR A 31 5.94 7.42 -1.62
C THR A 31 6.11 8.49 -0.55
N SER A 32 5.20 9.46 -0.51
CA SER A 32 5.18 10.52 0.50
C SER A 32 4.11 10.21 1.56
N ILE A 33 4.54 10.04 2.81
CA ILE A 33 3.63 9.76 3.94
C ILE A 33 3.17 11.06 4.61
N THR A 34 4.00 12.11 4.54
CA THR A 34 3.64 13.47 4.97
C THR A 34 4.24 14.49 4.00
N LYS A 35 3.89 15.78 4.17
CA LYS A 35 4.48 16.89 3.40
C LYS A 35 6.01 16.98 3.52
N LYS A 36 6.59 16.41 4.58
CA LYS A 36 8.01 16.51 4.91
C LYS A 36 8.75 15.16 4.89
N LEU A 37 8.04 14.04 4.68
CA LEU A 37 8.61 12.70 4.76
C LEU A 37 8.29 11.90 3.48
N LYS A 38 9.35 11.57 2.73
CA LYS A 38 9.32 10.68 1.58
C LYS A 38 10.06 9.39 1.92
N LEU A 39 9.43 8.24 1.67
CA LEU A 39 10.03 6.91 1.78
C LEU A 39 10.46 6.44 0.41
N HIS A 40 11.56 5.69 0.34
CA HIS A 40 12.00 5.04 -0.90
C HIS A 40 11.17 3.80 -1.25
N MET A 41 10.50 3.19 -0.26
CA MET A 41 9.57 2.06 -0.44
C MET A 41 8.33 2.27 0.44
N PRO A 42 7.13 1.81 0.03
CA PRO A 42 5.87 2.08 0.72
C PRO A 42 5.62 1.06 1.84
N ILE A 43 6.62 0.82 2.69
CA ILE A 43 6.57 -0.16 3.77
C ILE A 43 7.06 0.51 5.06
N MET A 44 6.40 0.20 6.17
CA MET A 44 6.77 0.65 7.51
C MET A 44 6.64 -0.53 8.47
N SER A 45 7.56 -0.65 9.43
CA SER A 45 7.43 -1.62 10.50
C SER A 45 6.35 -1.20 11.50
N ALA A 46 5.67 -2.17 12.09
CA ALA A 46 4.69 -1.89 13.13
C ALA A 46 5.39 -1.38 14.40
N ALA A 47 4.79 -0.38 15.05
CA ALA A 47 5.24 0.11 16.35
C ALA A 47 4.82 -0.86 17.47
N MET A 48 5.48 -2.01 17.53
CA MET A 48 5.25 -3.07 18.51
C MET A 48 6.56 -3.45 19.17
N ASP A 49 6.50 -3.74 20.47
CA ASP A 49 7.66 -4.07 21.30
C ASP A 49 8.50 -5.23 20.74
N THR A 50 7.86 -6.19 20.05
CA THR A 50 8.54 -7.36 19.48
C THR A 50 8.91 -7.21 17.99
N VAL A 51 8.62 -6.07 17.37
CA VAL A 51 8.81 -5.85 15.93
C VAL A 51 9.82 -4.74 15.66
N THR A 52 9.81 -3.66 16.43
CA THR A 52 10.71 -2.52 16.22
C THR A 52 11.29 -2.05 17.54
N GLU A 53 12.62 -2.08 17.62
CA GLU A 53 13.42 -1.56 18.72
C GLU A 53 14.25 -0.35 18.22
N SER A 54 14.99 0.30 19.13
CA SER A 54 15.81 1.50 18.84
C SER A 54 17.30 1.21 18.74
#